data_AF-A0ABD7CHJ9-F1
#
_entry.id   AF-A0ABD7CHJ9-F1
#
_cell.length_a   1.000
_cell.length_b   1.000
_cell.length_c   1.000
_cell.angle_alpha   90.00
_cell.angle_beta   90.00
_cell.angle_gamma   90.00
#
_symmetry.space_group_name_H-M   'P 1'
#
loop_
_entity.id
_entity.type
_entity.pdbx_description
1 polymer ?
#
loop_
_entity_poly.entity_id
_entity_poly.type
_entity_poly.pdbx_seq_one_letter_code
_entity_poly.pdbx_strand_id
1 'polypeptide(L)'
;MANIWDKFDKNIDVEGLKADAKEAAENGGGDFKEVPHGEYEVEVNKLELRESKKGDPMLSIWFKILTGEYKGSLIFYNQVLSSGFGLHKANEMLRSLDSGIEVEFESFSKYNNMLMDIAEAIDGKLEFQLSYTANKKNNKFSEYEIKDIFEV
;
A
#
# COMPACT_ATOMS: atom_id res chain seq x y z
N MET A 1 1.54 11.91 40.88
CA MET A 1 0.55 11.53 39.84
C MET A 1 1.33 11.30 38.57
N ALA A 2 1.24 10.10 37.97
CA ALA A 2 1.87 9.85 36.68
C ALA A 2 1.19 10.75 35.64
N ASN A 3 1.99 11.48 34.88
CA ASN A 3 1.49 12.38 33.87
C ASN A 3 0.85 11.53 32.76
N ILE A 4 -0.35 11.92 32.29
CA ILE A 4 -1.06 11.15 31.27
C ILE A 4 -0.25 11.08 29.96
N TRP A 5 0.65 12.05 29.74
CA TRP A 5 1.57 12.12 28.61
C TRP A 5 2.62 10.99 28.62
N ASP A 6 3.18 10.65 29.78
CA ASP A 6 4.15 9.55 29.90
C ASP A 6 3.54 8.19 29.53
N LYS A 7 2.21 8.05 29.67
CA LYS A 7 1.47 6.85 29.23
C LYS A 7 1.34 6.81 27.71
N PHE A 8 1.17 7.96 27.06
CA PHE A 8 1.12 8.03 25.60
C PHE A 8 2.50 7.76 25.00
N ASP A 9 3.55 8.40 25.50
CA ASP A 9 4.92 8.24 24.99
C ASP A 9 5.44 6.80 25.10
N LYS A 10 4.91 5.99 26.03
CA LYS A 10 5.27 4.57 26.19
C LYS A 10 4.48 3.61 25.30
N ASN A 11 3.27 3.99 24.90
CA ASN A 11 2.34 3.10 24.19
C ASN A 11 2.18 3.46 22.71
N ILE A 12 2.75 4.60 22.30
CA ILE A 12 2.70 5.11 20.93
C ILE A 12 4.13 5.15 20.42
N ASP A 13 4.34 4.74 19.18
CA ASP A 13 5.63 4.91 18.51
C ASP A 13 5.85 6.39 18.16
N VAL A 14 6.38 7.14 19.13
CA VAL A 14 6.62 8.58 19.02
C VAL A 14 7.66 8.89 17.93
N GLU A 15 8.64 8.01 17.72
CA GLU A 15 9.67 8.20 16.69
C GLU A 15 9.09 7.96 15.30
N GLY A 16 8.26 6.93 15.13
CA GLY A 16 7.48 6.71 13.91
C GLY A 16 6.57 7.89 13.57
N LEU A 17 5.78 8.38 14.55
CA LEU A 17 4.93 9.56 14.35
C LEU A 17 5.70 10.83 13.98
N LYS A 18 6.93 10.98 14.49
CA LYS A 18 7.78 12.12 14.20
C LYS A 18 8.40 12.01 12.80
N ALA A 19 8.76 10.79 12.38
CA ALA A 19 9.17 10.51 11.00
C ALA A 19 8.00 10.78 10.04
N ASP A 20 6.81 10.27 10.32
CA ASP A 20 5.59 10.49 9.52
C ASP A 20 5.24 11.97 9.41
N ALA A 21 5.29 12.71 10.53
CA ALA A 21 5.03 14.15 10.53
C ALA A 21 6.08 14.94 9.73
N LYS A 22 7.34 14.49 9.76
CA LYS A 22 8.43 15.09 8.99
C LYS A 22 8.28 14.77 7.49
N GLU A 23 8.03 13.52 7.13
CA GLU A 23 7.75 13.12 5.75
C GLU A 23 6.50 13.84 5.21
N ALA A 24 5.47 14.03 6.02
CA ALA A 24 4.28 14.79 5.66
C ALA A 24 4.56 16.31 5.56
N ALA A 25 5.46 16.87 6.36
CA ALA A 25 5.86 18.27 6.23
C ALA A 25 6.76 18.50 5.00
N GLU A 26 7.61 17.53 4.66
CA GLU A 26 8.54 17.59 3.52
C GLU A 26 7.83 17.28 2.19
N ASN A 27 6.84 16.38 2.19
CA ASN A 27 6.18 15.90 0.96
C ASN A 27 4.67 16.25 0.86
N GLY A 28 4.03 16.74 1.94
CA GLY A 28 2.58 16.96 2.01
C GLY A 28 2.05 18.24 1.37
N GLY A 29 2.88 18.94 0.58
CA GLY A 29 2.58 20.25 0.03
C GLY A 29 2.84 20.38 -1.47
N GLY A 30 2.28 19.50 -2.29
CA GLY A 30 1.96 19.82 -3.69
C GLY A 30 3.15 20.08 -4.63
N ASP A 31 3.88 19.02 -4.96
CA ASP A 31 4.36 18.72 -6.32
C ASP A 31 4.99 17.31 -6.26
N PHE A 32 4.14 16.28 -6.11
CA PHE A 32 4.61 14.90 -6.26
C PHE A 32 5.10 14.77 -7.70
N LYS A 33 6.40 14.52 -7.90
CA LYS A 33 6.92 14.11 -9.20
C LYS A 33 6.05 12.95 -9.70
N GLU A 34 5.43 13.12 -10.86
CA GLU A 34 4.69 12.04 -11.49
C GLU A 34 5.68 10.90 -11.74
N VAL A 35 5.51 9.78 -11.03
CA VAL A 35 6.35 8.60 -11.21
C VAL A 35 6.03 8.01 -12.60
N PRO A 36 6.99 7.98 -13.53
CA PRO A 36 6.73 7.46 -14.86
C PRO A 36 6.42 5.96 -14.80
N HIS A 37 5.74 5.43 -15.82
CA HIS A 37 5.61 3.99 -15.98
C HIS A 37 6.99 3.35 -16.15
N GLY A 38 7.22 2.24 -15.47
CA GLY A 38 8.52 1.58 -15.37
C GLY A 38 8.48 0.44 -14.37
N GLU A 39 9.67 -0.03 -14.00
CA GLU A 39 9.83 -1.03 -12.96
C GLU A 39 10.58 -0.43 -11.78
N TYR A 40 10.15 -0.77 -10.57
CA TYR A 40 10.62 -0.16 -9.33
C TYR A 40 10.76 -1.20 -8.24
N GLU A 41 11.83 -1.12 -7.46
CA GLU A 41 11.92 -1.79 -6.17
C GLU A 41 11.09 -0.97 -5.17
N VAL A 42 10.12 -1.63 -4.53
CA VAL A 42 9.14 -1.00 -3.65
C VAL A 42 8.91 -1.80 -2.38
N GLU A 43 8.53 -1.12 -1.31
CA GLU A 43 7.86 -1.73 -0.15
C GLU A 43 6.36 -1.40 -0.18
N VAL A 44 5.54 -2.20 0.50
CA VAL A 44 4.14 -1.85 0.76
C VAL A 44 4.08 -0.92 1.97
N ASN A 45 3.95 0.38 1.72
CA ASN A 45 3.87 1.41 2.75
C ASN A 45 2.48 1.52 3.38
N LYS A 46 1.43 1.19 2.63
CA LYS A 46 0.05 1.15 3.15
C LYS A 46 -0.79 0.11 2.43
N LEU A 47 -1.57 -0.67 3.18
CA LEU A 47 -2.52 -1.65 2.66
C LEU A 47 -3.84 -1.53 3.44
N GLU A 48 -4.91 -1.05 2.79
CA GLU A 48 -6.18 -0.81 3.48
C GLU A 48 -7.41 -0.97 2.59
N LEU A 49 -8.55 -1.21 3.24
CA LEU A 49 -9.86 -1.01 2.66
C LEU A 49 -10.29 0.45 2.91
N ARG A 50 -10.74 1.15 1.86
CA ARG A 50 -11.27 2.51 1.99
C ARG A 50 -12.48 2.76 1.12
N GLU A 51 -13.16 3.87 1.37
CA GLU A 51 -14.20 4.39 0.50
C GLU A 51 -13.57 5.21 -0.65
N SER A 52 -14.01 4.95 -1.88
CA SER A 52 -13.60 5.75 -3.04
C SER A 52 -14.30 7.11 -3.04
N LYS A 53 -13.85 8.04 -3.91
CA LYS A 53 -14.52 9.35 -4.08
C LYS A 53 -16.00 9.25 -4.47
N LYS A 54 -16.45 8.09 -4.96
CA LYS A 54 -17.84 7.85 -5.39
C LYS A 54 -18.67 7.07 -4.36
N GLY A 55 -18.09 6.70 -3.22
CA GLY A 55 -18.75 5.91 -2.18
C GLY A 55 -18.59 4.40 -2.31
N ASP A 56 -17.91 3.92 -3.36
CA ASP A 56 -17.67 2.48 -3.53
C ASP A 56 -16.53 1.96 -2.64
N PRO A 57 -16.62 0.73 -2.09
CA PRO A 57 -15.52 0.10 -1.36
C PRO A 57 -14.34 -0.18 -2.31
N MET A 58 -13.12 0.03 -1.82
CA MET A 58 -11.92 0.00 -2.64
C MET A 58 -10.71 -0.52 -1.86
N LEU A 59 -9.97 -1.45 -2.44
CA LEU A 59 -8.62 -1.80 -1.98
C LEU A 59 -7.66 -0.69 -2.39
N SER A 60 -6.87 -0.20 -1.42
CA SER A 60 -5.84 0.81 -1.62
C SER A 60 -4.49 0.26 -1.16
N ILE A 61 -3.52 0.20 -2.08
CA ILE A 61 -2.12 -0.14 -1.77
C ILE A 61 -1.24 1.04 -2.16
N TRP A 62 -0.37 1.46 -1.25
CA TRP A 62 0.65 2.47 -1.50
C TRP A 62 2.00 1.76 -1.53
N PHE A 63 2.65 1.79 -2.70
CA PHE A 63 3.99 1.27 -2.88
C PHE A 63 5.00 2.41 -2.75
N LYS A 64 5.93 2.34 -1.81
CA LYS A 64 6.99 3.35 -1.64
C LYS A 64 8.25 2.86 -2.34
N ILE A 65 8.79 3.69 -3.24
CA ILE A 65 9.97 3.34 -4.03
C ILE A 65 11.22 3.40 -3.15
N LEU A 66 12.05 2.36 -3.21
CA LEU A 66 13.19 2.17 -2.32
C LEU A 66 14.52 2.65 -2.90
N THR A 67 14.62 2.69 -4.23
CA THR A 67 15.87 2.98 -4.96
C THR A 67 15.66 3.91 -6.17
N GLY A 68 16.75 4.43 -6.72
CA GLY A 68 16.74 5.30 -7.91
C GLY A 68 16.30 6.75 -7.71
N GLU A 69 16.05 7.47 -8.81
CA GLU A 69 15.72 8.90 -8.82
C GLU A 69 14.41 9.22 -8.07
N TYR A 70 13.47 8.28 -8.07
CA TYR A 70 12.13 8.44 -7.50
C TYR A 70 12.01 7.84 -6.09
N LYS A 71 13.12 7.48 -5.43
CA LYS A 71 13.13 6.97 -4.05
C LYS A 71 12.29 7.83 -3.11
N GLY A 72 11.46 7.19 -2.30
CA GLY A 72 10.51 7.81 -1.38
C GLY A 72 9.20 8.25 -2.02
N SER A 73 9.08 8.24 -3.35
CA SER A 73 7.82 8.52 -4.03
C SER A 73 6.86 7.34 -3.92
N LEU A 74 5.56 7.62 -4.03
CA LEU A 74 4.49 6.63 -3.91
C LEU A 74 3.88 6.28 -5.26
N ILE A 75 3.66 4.99 -5.50
CA ILE A 75 2.84 4.45 -6.58
C ILE A 75 1.55 3.92 -5.96
N PHE A 76 0.40 4.33 -6.50
CA PHE A 76 -0.91 4.06 -5.90
C PHE A 76 -1.71 3.00 -6.67
N TYR A 77 -1.92 1.83 -6.09
CA TYR A 77 -2.87 0.85 -6.58
C TYR A 77 -4.25 1.08 -5.93
N ASN A 78 -5.28 1.25 -6.75
CA ASN A 78 -6.66 1.49 -6.29
C ASN A 78 -7.63 0.61 -7.07
N GLN A 79 -8.25 -0.37 -6.41
CA GLN A 79 -9.16 -1.32 -7.05
C GLN A 79 -10.53 -1.31 -6.39
N VAL A 80 -11.53 -0.83 -7.13
CA VAL A 80 -12.93 -0.83 -6.67
C VAL A 80 -13.44 -2.27 -6.54
N LEU A 81 -14.14 -2.56 -5.45
CA LEU A 81 -14.56 -3.90 -5.02
C LEU A 81 -16.07 -4.13 -5.14
N SER A 82 -16.80 -3.24 -5.83
CA SER A 82 -18.25 -3.36 -6.05
C SER A 82 -18.64 -4.34 -7.17
N SER A 83 -17.69 -5.09 -7.73
CA SER A 83 -17.94 -6.10 -8.76
C SER A 83 -17.06 -7.33 -8.58
N GLY A 84 -17.53 -8.50 -9.04
CA GLY A 84 -16.76 -9.74 -8.97
C GLY A 84 -15.42 -9.67 -9.72
N PHE A 85 -15.36 -8.94 -10.83
CA PHE A 85 -14.11 -8.71 -11.56
C PHE A 85 -13.12 -7.85 -10.76
N GLY A 86 -13.62 -6.81 -10.08
CA GLY A 86 -12.80 -5.97 -9.21
C GLY A 86 -12.24 -6.75 -8.02
N LEU A 87 -13.08 -7.57 -7.39
CA LEU A 87 -12.66 -8.49 -6.32
C LEU A 87 -11.63 -9.50 -6.79
N HIS A 88 -11.82 -10.11 -7.97
CA HIS A 88 -10.84 -11.04 -8.53
C HIS A 88 -9.48 -10.37 -8.72
N LYS A 89 -9.43 -9.17 -9.33
CA LYS A 89 -8.18 -8.41 -9.48
C LYS A 89 -7.50 -8.06 -8.15
N ALA A 90 -8.29 -7.65 -7.17
CA ALA A 90 -7.77 -7.35 -5.84
C ALA A 90 -7.16 -8.61 -5.19
N ASN A 91 -7.85 -9.75 -5.28
CA ASN A 91 -7.35 -11.01 -4.72
C ASN A 91 -6.08 -11.50 -5.42
N GLU A 92 -6.00 -11.42 -6.75
CA GLU A 92 -4.77 -11.76 -7.48
C GLU A 92 -3.59 -10.89 -7.05
N MET A 93 -3.82 -9.57 -6.90
CA MET A 93 -2.78 -8.64 -6.43
C MET A 93 -2.32 -8.97 -5.01
N LEU A 94 -3.26 -9.24 -4.09
CA LEU A 94 -2.92 -9.60 -2.70
C LEU A 94 -2.16 -10.92 -2.61
N ARG A 95 -2.55 -11.92 -3.42
CA ARG A 95 -1.83 -13.20 -3.51
C ARG A 95 -0.42 -13.02 -4.05
N SER A 96 -0.21 -12.09 -4.99
CA SER A 96 1.13 -11.81 -5.53
C SER A 96 2.10 -11.16 -4.54
N LEU A 97 1.62 -10.69 -3.38
CA LEU A 97 2.49 -10.20 -2.31
C LEU A 97 3.15 -11.34 -1.50
N ASP A 98 2.75 -12.60 -1.74
CA ASP A 98 3.28 -13.82 -1.12
C ASP A 98 3.42 -13.77 0.42
N SER A 99 2.47 -13.12 1.07
CA SER A 99 2.45 -12.95 2.54
C SER A 99 2.28 -14.26 3.34
N GLY A 100 1.98 -15.38 2.70
CA GLY A 100 1.58 -16.63 3.35
C GLY A 100 0.16 -16.63 3.93
N ILE A 101 -0.58 -15.52 3.86
CA ILE A 101 -1.98 -15.42 4.30
C ILE A 101 -2.92 -15.87 3.18
N GLU A 102 -3.92 -16.69 3.51
CA GLU A 102 -4.93 -17.13 2.55
C GLU A 102 -5.87 -15.96 2.16
N VAL A 103 -5.93 -15.67 0.85
CA VAL A 103 -6.71 -14.52 0.33
C VAL A 103 -8.11 -14.95 -0.08
N GLU A 104 -9.11 -14.74 0.77
CA GLU A 104 -10.51 -15.03 0.47
C GLU A 104 -11.44 -13.85 0.81
N PHE A 105 -12.43 -13.59 -0.05
CA PHE A 105 -13.47 -12.61 0.25
C PHE A 105 -14.69 -13.30 0.85
N GLU A 106 -14.94 -13.04 2.14
CA GLU A 106 -16.17 -13.45 2.81
C GLU A 106 -17.09 -12.27 3.13
N SER A 107 -16.53 -11.18 3.65
CA SER A 107 -17.21 -9.92 3.95
C SER A 107 -16.17 -8.80 4.06
N PHE A 108 -16.56 -7.53 3.93
CA PHE A 108 -15.60 -6.42 4.03
C PHE A 108 -14.89 -6.34 5.38
N SER A 109 -15.54 -6.71 6.50
CA SER A 109 -14.89 -6.72 7.81
C SER A 109 -13.82 -7.80 7.90
N LYS A 110 -14.12 -9.02 7.43
CA LYS A 110 -13.15 -10.12 7.40
C LYS A 110 -12.00 -9.82 6.43
N TYR A 111 -12.35 -9.27 5.27
CA TYR A 111 -11.37 -8.86 4.27
C TYR A 111 -10.43 -7.80 4.83
N ASN A 112 -10.94 -6.80 5.56
CA ASN A 112 -10.10 -5.80 6.21
C ASN A 112 -9.14 -6.40 7.25
N ASN A 113 -9.60 -7.36 8.07
CA ASN A 113 -8.70 -8.04 9.02
C ASN A 113 -7.60 -8.82 8.27
N MET A 114 -7.97 -9.54 7.22
CA MET A 114 -7.01 -10.24 6.36
C MET A 114 -6.00 -9.27 5.73
N LEU A 115 -6.41 -8.07 5.32
CA LEU A 115 -5.48 -7.03 4.83
C LEU A 115 -4.49 -6.59 5.92
N MET A 116 -4.92 -6.48 7.17
CA MET A 116 -4.04 -6.17 8.30
C MET A 116 -3.04 -7.30 8.55
N ASP A 117 -3.50 -8.56 8.50
CA ASP A 117 -2.63 -9.73 8.65
C ASP A 117 -1.58 -9.80 7.53
N ILE A 118 -1.99 -9.52 6.28
CA ILE A 118 -1.07 -9.42 5.13
C ILE A 118 -0.05 -8.30 5.35
N ALA A 119 -0.51 -7.12 5.78
CA ALA A 119 0.38 -5.97 6.01
C ALA A 119 1.44 -6.30 7.06
N GLU A 120 1.06 -6.89 8.20
CA GLU A 120 1.99 -7.31 9.26
C GLU A 120 2.94 -8.43 8.81
N ALA A 121 2.45 -9.33 7.96
CA ALA A 121 3.25 -10.44 7.44
C ALA A 121 4.37 -9.98 6.50
N ILE A 122 4.18 -8.87 5.77
CA ILE A 122 5.16 -8.37 4.78
C ILE A 122 5.97 -7.16 5.28
N ASP A 123 5.45 -6.39 6.23
CA ASP A 123 6.09 -5.17 6.72
C ASP A 123 7.49 -5.44 7.29
N GLY A 124 8.47 -4.70 6.77
CA GLY A 124 9.89 -4.84 7.10
C GLY A 124 10.50 -6.22 6.81
N LYS A 125 9.83 -7.07 6.03
CA LYS A 125 10.27 -8.44 5.71
C LYS A 125 10.34 -8.71 4.21
N LEU A 126 9.44 -8.14 3.43
CA LEU A 126 9.38 -8.32 1.98
C LEU A 126 9.44 -6.98 1.25
N GLU A 127 10.29 -6.93 0.23
CA GLU A 127 10.33 -5.89 -0.80
C GLU A 127 9.99 -6.51 -2.16
N PHE A 128 9.57 -5.69 -3.12
CA PHE A 128 8.99 -6.16 -4.37
C PHE A 128 9.58 -5.45 -5.58
N GLN A 129 9.86 -6.20 -6.64
CA GLN A 129 10.05 -5.61 -7.98
C GLN A 129 8.66 -5.40 -8.60
N LEU A 130 8.17 -4.17 -8.59
CA LEU A 130 6.87 -3.80 -9.16
C LEU A 130 7.04 -3.30 -10.59
N SER A 131 6.38 -3.96 -11.55
CA SER A 131 6.13 -3.41 -12.88
C SER A 131 4.86 -2.56 -12.87
N TYR A 132 4.98 -1.27 -13.19
CA TYR A 132 3.89 -0.29 -13.23
C TYR A 132 3.80 0.30 -14.64
N THR A 133 2.80 -0.08 -15.43
CA THR A 133 2.72 0.27 -16.86
C THR A 133 1.37 0.83 -17.28
N ALA A 134 1.30 1.52 -18.41
CA ALA A 134 0.03 1.96 -18.97
C ALA A 134 -0.81 0.76 -19.41
N ASN A 135 -2.10 0.76 -19.07
CA ASN A 135 -3.02 -0.26 -19.52
C ASN A 135 -3.16 -0.22 -21.06
N LYS A 136 -2.98 -1.38 -21.70
CA LYS A 136 -2.98 -1.50 -23.17
C LYS A 136 -4.30 -1.09 -23.83
N LYS A 137 -5.43 -1.25 -23.13
CA LYS A 137 -6.76 -0.91 -23.65
C LYS A 137 -7.16 0.53 -23.34
N ASN A 138 -6.68 1.08 -22.24
CA ASN A 138 -6.98 2.44 -21.83
C ASN A 138 -5.83 3.02 -21.00
N ASN A 139 -4.97 3.80 -21.65
CA ASN A 139 -3.79 4.43 -21.07
C ASN A 139 -4.05 5.40 -19.91
N LYS A 140 -5.31 5.72 -19.60
CA LYS A 140 -5.69 6.46 -18.38
C LYS A 140 -5.64 5.59 -17.12
N PHE A 141 -5.55 4.28 -17.28
CA PHE A 141 -5.38 3.33 -16.20
C PHE A 141 -4.00 2.70 -16.28
N SER A 142 -3.52 2.23 -15.14
CA SER A 142 -2.25 1.51 -15.06
C SER A 142 -2.48 0.03 -14.80
N GLU A 143 -1.54 -0.80 -15.25
CA GLU A 143 -1.40 -2.21 -14.93
C GLU A 143 -0.23 -2.38 -13.95
N TYR A 144 -0.36 -3.38 -13.09
CA TYR A 144 0.56 -3.65 -11.98
C TYR A 144 0.87 -5.14 -11.98
N GLU A 145 2.13 -5.48 -11.79
CA GLU A 145 2.59 -6.87 -11.70
C GLU A 145 3.79 -6.93 -10.75
N ILE A 146 3.72 -7.81 -9.75
CA ILE A 146 4.88 -8.17 -8.93
C ILE A 146 5.73 -9.14 -9.74
N LYS A 147 6.95 -8.71 -10.10
CA LYS A 147 7.90 -9.47 -10.94
C LYS A 147 8.83 -10.35 -10.11
N ASP A 148 9.19 -9.88 -8.93
CA ASP A 148 10.10 -10.55 -8.03
C ASP A 148 9.83 -10.11 -6.58
N ILE A 149 10.26 -10.93 -5.62
CA ILE A 149 10.08 -10.72 -4.18
C ILE A 149 11.44 -10.90 -3.50
N PHE A 150 11.80 -9.96 -2.64
CA PHE A 150 13.06 -9.95 -1.92
C PHE A 150 12.78 -10.03 -0.41
N GLU A 151 13.47 -10.94 0.29
CA GLU A 151 13.46 -10.99 1.76
C GLU A 151 14.51 -10.03 2.33
N VAL A 152 14.18 -9.30 3.41
CA VAL A 152 15.05 -8.28 4.05
C VAL A 152 15.31 -8.51 5.54
#